data_AF-A0A948BHP4-F1
#
_entry.id   AF-A0A948BHP4-F1
#
_cell.length_a   1.000
_cell.length_b   1.000
_cell.length_c   1.000
_cell.angle_alpha   90.00
_cell.angle_beta   90.00
_cell.angle_gamma   90.00
#
_symmetry.space_group_name_H-M   'P 1'
#
loop_
_entity.id
_entity.type
_entity.pdbx_description
1 polymer ?
#
loop_
_entity_poly.entity_id
_entity_poly.type
_entity_poly.pdbx_seq_one_letter_code
_entity_poly.pdbx_strand_id
1 'polypeptide(L)'
;MCQTLVHKVAQSKQLMAVADPDILVLFESWLEELEEEVAAYLQQHPSAASLDLAEHLGLSKSGADFLLAKIRRGDKPQEEQSC
;
A
#
# COMPACT_ATOMS: atom_id res chain seq x y z
N MET A 1 8.00 -2.96 13.72
CA MET A 1 8.99 -2.27 12.86
C MET A 1 8.40 -2.14 11.45
N CYS A 2 7.69 -1.04 11.19
CA CYS A 2 7.07 -0.77 9.91
C CYS A 2 8.03 0.04 9.06
N GLN A 3 8.97 -0.63 8.39
CA GLN A 3 9.70 0.05 7.33
C GLN A 3 8.73 0.20 6.16
N THR A 4 8.17 1.40 6.01
CA THR A 4 7.30 1.77 4.88
C THR A 4 8.05 1.52 3.57
N LEU A 5 7.31 1.37 2.47
CA LEU A 5 7.94 1.27 1.14
C LEU A 5 8.82 2.49 0.85
N VAL A 6 8.42 3.66 1.34
CA VAL A 6 9.23 4.86 1.34
C VAL A 6 10.51 4.70 2.14
N HIS A 7 10.50 3.99 3.27
CA HIS A 7 11.74 3.65 3.98
C HIS A 7 12.68 2.81 3.12
N LYS A 8 12.18 1.87 2.31
CA LYS A 8 13.00 1.06 1.38
C LYS A 8 13.48 1.85 0.18
N VAL A 9 12.67 2.78 -0.33
CA VAL A 9 13.02 3.70 -1.43
C VAL A 9 14.04 4.74 -0.96
N ALA A 10 13.84 5.33 0.22
CA ALA A 10 14.76 6.25 0.87
C ALA A 10 16.07 5.57 1.29
N GLN A 11 16.05 4.29 1.65
CA GLN A 11 17.29 3.56 1.95
C GLN A 11 18.12 3.26 0.69
N SER A 12 17.51 3.30 -0.50
CA SER A 12 18.23 3.26 -1.77
C SER A 12 18.85 4.63 -2.06
N LYS A 13 20.15 4.78 -1.76
CA LYS A 13 20.94 6.01 -1.95
C LYS A 13 20.83 6.62 -3.36
N GLN A 14 20.50 5.84 -4.39
CA GLN A 14 20.31 6.33 -5.76
C GLN A 14 18.94 6.99 -5.99
N LEU A 15 17.89 6.66 -5.21
CA LEU A 15 16.56 7.28 -5.30
C LEU A 15 16.41 8.51 -4.40
N MET A 16 17.15 8.60 -3.29
CA MET A 16 17.19 9.83 -2.48
C MET A 16 17.67 11.06 -3.25
N ALA A 17 18.49 10.86 -4.29
CA ALA A 17 18.95 11.94 -5.16
C ALA A 17 17.87 12.51 -6.08
N VAL A 18 16.70 11.84 -6.19
CA VAL A 18 15.62 12.17 -7.13
C VAL A 18 14.32 12.54 -6.39
N ALA A 19 14.10 12.03 -5.19
CA ALA A 19 12.88 12.28 -4.42
C ALA A 19 13.08 13.43 -3.43
N ASP A 20 12.54 14.60 -3.79
CA ASP A 20 12.32 15.70 -2.87
C ASP A 20 11.52 15.19 -1.64
N PRO A 21 11.98 15.45 -0.40
CA PRO A 21 11.29 15.02 0.82
C PRO A 21 9.81 15.40 0.85
N ASP A 22 9.43 16.55 0.30
CA ASP A 22 8.05 17.01 0.26
C ASP A 22 7.21 16.14 -0.69
N ILE A 23 7.80 15.67 -1.78
CA ILE A 23 7.14 14.75 -2.73
C ILE A 23 6.96 13.35 -2.12
N LEU A 24 7.90 12.91 -1.27
CA LEU A 24 7.76 11.64 -0.58
C LEU A 24 6.53 11.63 0.34
N VAL A 25 6.31 12.70 1.10
CA VAL A 25 5.13 12.82 1.98
C VAL A 25 3.82 12.78 1.17
N LEU A 26 3.77 13.47 0.03
CA LEU A 26 2.60 13.43 -0.85
C LEU A 26 2.35 12.03 -1.41
N PHE A 27 3.41 11.30 -1.76
CA PHE A 27 3.29 9.91 -2.19
C PHE A 27 2.79 8.99 -1.08
N GLU A 28 3.25 9.18 0.16
CA GLU A 28 2.76 8.41 1.32
C GLU A 28 1.27 8.66 1.58
N SER A 29 0.85 9.93 1.64
CA SER A 29 -0.55 10.31 1.83
C SER A 29 -1.45 9.71 0.74
N TRP A 30 -1.05 9.85 -0.53
CA TRP A 30 -1.79 9.29 -1.65
C TRP A 30 -1.90 7.75 -1.59
N LEU A 31 -0.82 7.07 -1.18
CA LEU A 31 -0.83 5.61 -1.06
C LEU A 31 -1.72 5.15 0.11
N GLU A 32 -1.74 5.87 1.23
CA GLU A 32 -2.62 5.59 2.36
C GLU A 32 -4.10 5.78 1.96
N GLU A 33 -4.44 6.88 1.31
CA GLU A 33 -5.79 7.13 0.78
C GLU A 33 -6.25 6.00 -0.17
N LEU A 34 -5.35 5.56 -1.07
CA LEU A 34 -5.65 4.47 -1.98
C LEU A 34 -5.85 3.12 -1.25
N GLU A 35 -5.13 2.87 -0.17
CA GLU A 35 -5.32 1.67 0.66
C GLU A 35 -6.67 1.68 1.39
N GLU A 36 -7.13 2.84 1.84
CA GLU A 36 -8.46 3.02 2.42
C GLU A 36 -9.57 2.74 1.40
N GLU A 37 -9.42 3.23 0.16
CA GLU A 37 -10.37 2.95 -0.92
C GLU A 37 -10.46 1.46 -1.26
N VAL A 38 -9.31 0.77 -1.35
CA VAL A 38 -9.27 -0.68 -1.57
C VAL A 38 -9.95 -1.41 -0.40
N ALA A 39 -9.68 -1.02 0.84
CA ALA A 39 -10.29 -1.63 2.02
C ALA A 39 -11.82 -1.43 2.01
N ALA A 40 -12.30 -0.22 1.71
CA ALA A 40 -13.73 0.08 1.58
C ALA A 40 -14.39 -0.77 0.47
N TYR A 41 -13.72 -0.93 -0.67
CA TYR A 41 -14.21 -1.78 -1.75
C TYR A 41 -14.30 -3.25 -1.33
N LEU A 42 -13.28 -3.77 -0.66
CA LEU A 42 -13.25 -5.15 -0.17
C LEU A 42 -14.30 -5.43 0.91
N GLN A 43 -14.69 -4.43 1.71
CA GLN A 43 -15.81 -4.58 2.66
C GLN A 43 -17.15 -4.80 1.94
N GLN A 44 -17.35 -4.15 0.78
CA GLN A 44 -18.55 -4.32 -0.04
C GLN A 44 -18.47 -5.58 -0.92
N HIS A 45 -17.26 -5.97 -1.31
CA HIS A 45 -16.98 -7.10 -2.20
C HIS A 45 -15.88 -8.03 -1.62
N PRO A 46 -16.18 -8.83 -0.58
CA PRO A 46 -15.16 -9.60 0.15
C PRO A 46 -14.39 -10.64 -0.68
N SER A 47 -14.98 -11.07 -1.80
CA SER A 47 -14.38 -12.05 -2.73
C SER A 47 -13.83 -11.41 -4.00
N ALA A 48 -13.72 -10.08 -4.06
CA ALA A 48 -13.15 -9.39 -5.21
C ALA A 48 -11.70 -9.84 -5.45
N ALA A 49 -11.38 -10.08 -6.72
CA ALA A 49 -10.04 -10.34 -7.19
C ALA A 49 -9.33 -9.03 -7.54
N SER A 50 -8.02 -9.13 -7.78
CA SER A 50 -7.22 -7.98 -8.19
C SER A 50 -7.70 -7.33 -9.49
N LEU A 51 -8.35 -8.09 -10.38
CA LEU A 51 -8.88 -7.53 -11.62
C LEU A 51 -10.07 -6.60 -11.34
N ASP A 52 -10.97 -6.98 -10.44
CA ASP A 52 -12.12 -6.15 -10.04
C ASP A 52 -11.65 -4.83 -9.42
N LEU A 53 -10.61 -4.90 -8.58
CA LEU A 53 -9.95 -3.72 -7.99
C LEU A 53 -9.30 -2.83 -9.06
N ALA A 54 -8.61 -3.44 -10.02
CA ALA A 54 -7.95 -2.72 -11.10
C ALA A 54 -8.95 -1.92 -11.94
N GLU A 55 -10.06 -2.55 -12.31
CA GLU A 55 -11.11 -1.90 -13.09
C GLU A 55 -11.85 -0.83 -12.30
N HIS A 56 -12.15 -1.08 -11.01
CA HIS A 56 -12.92 -0.16 -10.19
C HIS A 56 -12.12 1.10 -9.79
N LEU A 57 -10.84 0.92 -9.43
CA LEU A 57 -10.00 2.00 -8.90
C LEU A 57 -9.07 2.61 -9.96
N GLY A 58 -9.19 2.20 -11.23
CA GLY A 58 -8.35 2.70 -12.31
C GLY A 58 -6.87 2.33 -12.17
N LEU A 59 -6.58 1.17 -11.56
CA LEU A 59 -5.23 0.69 -11.35
C LEU A 59 -4.79 -0.26 -12.46
N SER A 60 -3.47 -0.41 -12.62
CA SER A 60 -2.96 -1.56 -13.35
C SER A 60 -3.23 -2.84 -12.56
N LYS A 61 -3.33 -3.98 -13.26
CA LYS A 61 -3.45 -5.29 -12.62
C LYS A 61 -2.34 -5.53 -11.58
N SER A 62 -1.11 -5.18 -11.90
CA SER A 62 0.03 -5.37 -11.00
C SER A 62 -0.05 -4.47 -9.76
N GLY A 63 -0.58 -3.24 -9.89
CA GLY A 63 -0.85 -2.36 -8.75
C GLY A 63 -1.93 -2.93 -7.83
N ALA A 64 -3.02 -3.43 -8.41
CA ALA A 64 -4.09 -4.07 -7.66
C ALA A 64 -3.63 -5.38 -6.97
N ASP A 65 -2.84 -6.22 -7.65
CA ASP A 65 -2.22 -7.42 -7.07
C ASP A 65 -1.35 -7.05 -5.85
N PHE A 66 -0.56 -5.99 -5.97
CA PHE A 66 0.28 -5.48 -4.89
C PHE A 66 -0.54 -5.01 -3.68
N LEU A 67 -1.56 -4.18 -3.88
CA LEU A 67 -2.40 -3.64 -2.80
C LEU A 67 -3.19 -4.75 -2.11
N LEU A 68 -3.77 -5.67 -2.87
CA LEU A 68 -4.50 -6.82 -2.33
C LEU A 68 -3.59 -7.71 -1.47
N ALA A 69 -2.35 -7.95 -1.92
CA ALA A 69 -1.37 -8.67 -1.13
C ALA A 69 -0.93 -7.91 0.12
N LYS A 70 -0.85 -6.58 0.06
CA LYS A 70 -0.49 -5.73 1.19
C LYS A 70 -1.57 -5.77 2.28
N ILE A 71 -2.84 -5.55 1.92
CA ILE A 71 -3.96 -5.53 2.86
C ILE A 71 -4.15 -6.87 3.55
N ARG A 72 -4.11 -7.98 2.78
CA ARG A 72 -4.21 -9.34 3.34
C ARG A 72 -3.08 -9.69 4.32
N ARG A 73 -1.94 -9.02 4.25
CA ARG A 73 -0.84 -9.18 5.23
C ARG A 73 -1.05 -8.31 6.47
N GLY A 74 -1.71 -7.17 6.35
CA GLY A 74 -2.06 -6.28 7.47
C GLY A 74 -3.19 -6.80 8.36
N ASP A 75 -4.01 -7.73 7.86
CA ASP A 75 -5.19 -8.29 8.55
C ASP A 75 -4.87 -9.43 9.56
N LYS A 76 -3.59 -9.73 9.80
CA LYS A 76 -3.20 -10.59 10.93
C LYS A 76 -2.97 -9.71 12.16
N PRO A 77 -3.73 -9.88 13.25
CA PRO A 77 -3.42 -9.20 14.50
C PRO A 77 -1.98 -9.53 14.88
N GLN A 78 -1.12 -8.52 14.92
CA GLN A 78 0.20 -8.67 15.49
C GLN A 78 0.01 -8.77 17.00
N GLU A 79 -0.07 -10.00 17.53
CA GLU A 79 0.10 -10.24 18.96
C GLU A 79 1.41 -9.60 19.41
N GLU A 80 1.28 -8.61 20.30
CA GLU A 80 2.37 -8.01 21.06
C GLU A 80 3.07 -9.11 21.86
N GLN A 81 4.17 -9.66 21.34
CA GLN A 81 5.16 -10.32 22.17
C GLN A 81 5.99 -9.25 22.85
N SER A 82 5.49 -8.81 24.00
CA SER A 82 6.28 -8.19 25.05
C SER A 82 7.30 -9.20 25.56
N CYS A 83 8.59 -8.89 25.38
CA CYS A 83 9.66 -9.42 26.21
C CYS A 83 10.52 -8.25 26.67
#